data_AF-A0A060CBW0-F1
#
_entry.id   AF-A0A060CBW0-F1
#
_cell.length_a   1.000
_cell.length_b   1.000
_cell.length_c   1.000
_cell.angle_alpha   90.00
_cell.angle_beta   90.00
_cell.angle_gamma   90.00
#
_symmetry.space_group_name_H-M   'P 1'
#
loop_
_entity.id
_entity.type
_entity.pdbx_description
1 polymer ?
#
loop_
_entity_poly.entity_id
_entity_poly.type
_entity_poly.pdbx_seq_one_letter_code
_entity_poly.pdbx_strand_id
1 'polypeptide(L)' 'MAEDPLLTGKLASEYINGVQSQNVGAVVKHFAANNNENYRFMGNSVVDP' A
#
# COMPACT_ATOMS: atom_id res chain seq x y z
N MET A 1 -2.58 0.26 6.79
CA MET A 1 -2.82 -1.01 7.52
C MET A 1 -2.07 -1.02 8.84
N ALA A 2 -0.80 -0.58 8.88
CA ALA A 2 -0.09 -0.21 10.09
C ALA A 2 0.96 0.87 9.75
N GLU A 3 1.63 1.43 10.76
CA GLU A 3 2.81 2.29 10.58
C GLU A 3 4.09 1.49 10.33
N ASP A 4 4.16 0.25 10.86
CA ASP A 4 5.31 -0.64 10.70
C ASP A 4 5.31 -1.27 9.29
N PRO A 5 6.43 -1.18 8.53
CA PRO A 5 6.50 -1.67 7.17
C PRO A 5 6.47 -3.20 7.09
N LEU A 6 7.06 -3.92 8.05
CA LEU A 6 7.12 -5.38 8.04
C LEU A 6 5.74 -5.99 8.30
N LEU A 7 5.04 -5.48 9.30
CA LEU A 7 3.67 -5.87 9.64
C LEU A 7 2.73 -5.55 8.48
N THR A 8 2.82 -4.34 7.92
CA THR A 8 2.02 -3.96 6.75
C THR A 8 2.27 -4.88 5.57
N GLY A 9 3.53 -5.21 5.27
CA GLY A 9 3.89 -6.11 4.17
C GLY A 9 3.37 -7.53 4.36
N LYS A 10 3.48 -8.09 5.58
CA LYS A 10 2.95 -9.43 5.90
C LYS A 10 1.44 -9.50 5.72
N LEU A 11 0.70 -8.54 6.29
CA LEU A 11 -0.76 -8.49 6.18
C LEU A 11 -1.22 -8.34 4.72
N ALA A 12 -0.57 -7.45 3.97
CA ALA A 12 -0.89 -7.25 2.55
C ALA A 12 -0.62 -8.52 1.71
N SER A 13 0.49 -9.23 1.98
CA SER A 13 0.86 -10.45 1.25
C SER A 13 -0.16 -11.56 1.46
N GLU A 14 -0.56 -11.82 2.71
CA GLU A 14 -1.56 -12.84 3.01
C GLU A 14 -2.94 -12.50 2.42
N TYR A 15 -3.31 -11.22 2.43
CA TYR A 15 -4.54 -10.77 1.78
C TYR A 15 -4.53 -11.02 0.27
N ILE A 16 -3.44 -10.66 -0.42
CA ILE A 16 -3.26 -10.87 -1.86
C ILE A 16 -3.30 -12.37 -2.19
N ASN A 17 -2.60 -13.20 -1.42
CA ASN A 17 -2.64 -14.64 -1.59
C ASN A 17 -4.06 -15.20 -1.47
N GLY A 18 -4.81 -14.74 -0.48
CA GLY A 18 -6.22 -15.11 -0.29
C GLY A 18 -7.09 -14.73 -1.49
N VAL A 19 -6.99 -13.50 -1.98
CA VAL A 19 -7.76 -13.02 -3.15
C VAL A 19 -7.38 -13.81 -4.42
N GLN A 20 -6.09 -13.98 -4.67
CA GLN A 20 -5.61 -14.70 -5.86
C GLN A 20 -5.92 -16.20 -5.84
N SER A 21 -6.10 -16.81 -4.66
CA SER A 21 -6.58 -18.20 -4.54
C SER A 21 -7.97 -18.41 -5.15
N GLN A 22 -8.77 -17.35 -5.27
CA GLN A 22 -10.12 -17.38 -5.85
C GLN A 22 -10.11 -17.04 -7.36
N ASN A 23 -8.94 -17.05 -8.01
CA ASN A 23 -8.75 -16.59 -9.38
C ASN A 23 -9.17 -15.12 -9.60
N VAL A 24 -9.05 -14.29 -8.56
CA VAL A 24 -9.29 -12.84 -8.62
C VAL A 24 -7.97 -12.10 -8.47
N GLY A 25 -7.70 -11.11 -9.32
CA GLY A 25 -6.49 -10.29 -9.21
C GLY A 25 -6.57 -9.27 -8.08
N ALA A 26 -5.45 -9.03 -7.40
CA ALA A 26 -5.29 -7.95 -6.43
C ALA A 26 -4.19 -6.98 -6.89
N VAL A 27 -4.33 -5.69 -6.57
CA VAL A 27 -3.37 -4.64 -6.95
C VAL A 27 -2.96 -3.86 -5.71
N VAL A 28 -1.66 -3.82 -5.45
CA VAL A 28 -1.07 -3.04 -4.34
C VAL A 28 -1.19 -1.55 -4.64
N LYS A 29 -1.68 -0.77 -3.67
CA LYS A 29 -1.78 0.70 -3.75
C LYS A 29 -1.68 1.36 -2.37
N HIS A 30 -1.34 2.64 -2.28
CA HIS A 30 -0.79 3.48 -3.34
C HIS A 30 0.73 3.44 -3.23
N PHE A 31 1.41 3.07 -4.32
CA PHE A 31 2.87 3.06 -4.37
C PHE A 31 3.38 4.43 -4.86
N ALA A 32 4.13 5.23 -4.09
CA ALA A 32 4.39 5.17 -2.64
C ALA A 32 4.16 6.56 -2.03
N ALA A 33 4.32 6.69 -0.71
CA ALA A 33 4.27 7.98 0.02
C ALA A 33 2.99 8.82 -0.16
N ASN A 34 1.85 8.18 -0.47
CA ASN A 34 0.54 8.82 -0.52
C ASN A 34 -0.17 8.64 0.84
N ASN A 35 0.32 9.37 1.86
CA ASN A 35 -0.14 9.26 3.25
C ASN A 35 -1.06 10.41 3.68
N ASN A 36 -1.31 11.40 2.81
CA ASN A 36 -2.12 12.57 3.09
C ASN A 36 -3.14 12.80 1.94
N GLU A 37 -4.42 12.88 2.27
CA GLU A 37 -5.48 13.08 1.28
C GLU A 37 -5.61 14.54 0.83
N ASN A 38 -5.24 15.49 1.69
CA ASN A 38 -5.24 16.91 1.32
C ASN A 38 -4.20 17.15 0.22
N TYR A 39 -4.64 17.72 -0.89
CA TYR A 39 -3.81 17.97 -2.06
C TYR A 39 -3.14 16.70 -2.63
N ARG A 40 -3.70 15.50 -2.46
CA ARG A 40 -3.13 14.25 -2.97
C ARG A 40 -2.81 14.18 -4.47
N PHE A 41 -3.42 15.07 -5.27
CA PHE A 41 -3.17 15.18 -6.71
C PHE A 41 -2.12 16.24 -7.07
N MET A 42 -1.66 17.05 -6.12
CA MET A 42 -0.77 18.20 -6.34
C MET A 42 0.41 18.26 -5.36
N GLY A 43 0.33 17.55 -4.24
CA GLY A 43 1.33 17.54 -3.18
C GLY A 43 2.61 16.84 -3.59
N ASN A 44 3.71 17.21 -2.93
CA ASN A 44 5.01 16.60 -3.10
C ASN A 44 5.48 15.99 -1.76
N SER A 45 5.62 14.67 -1.72
CA SER A 45 6.16 13.95 -0.57
C SER A 45 7.68 13.97 -0.65
N VAL A 46 8.33 14.85 0.12
CA VAL A 46 9.80 14.91 0.22
C VAL A 46 10.28 13.84 1.21
N VAL A 47 11.07 12.88 0.72
CA VAL A 47 11.59 11.73 1.48
C VAL A 47 13.09 11.63 1.22
N ASP A 48 13.86 11.24 2.23
CA ASP A 48 15.31 11.01 2.09
C ASP A 48 15.60 9.81 1.16
N PRO A 49 16.76 9.79 0.45
CA PRO A 49 17.15 8.69 -0.44
C PRO A 49 17.38 7.35 0.25
#